data_AF-A0A3B3UWK2-F1
#
_entry.id   AF-A0A3B3UWK2-F1
#
_cell.length_a   1.000
_cell.length_b   1.000
_cell.length_c   1.000
_cell.angle_alpha   90.00
_cell.angle_beta   90.00
_cell.angle_gamma   90.00
#
_symmetry.space_group_name_H-M   'P 1'
#
loop_
_entity.id
_entity.type
_entity.pdbx_description
1 polymer ?
#
loop_
_entity_poly.entity_id
_entity_poly.type
_entity_poly.pdbx_seq_one_letter_code
_entity_poly.pdbx_strand_id
1 'polypeptide(L)'
;VIKRASRALRQLAEKNRKKGIDNSGEHEGTDPTGMTSDEALAHLQQSEAHLDTLSHAFVLSLKDSQQEQRQRYSQLYDLSRSERSKICELAVKMATDGHPLEQIKELLSVAVGPLDLSVKTVLQEAVQRVVAALGGDQTALTNYPQPLGVLEGLVASVDSTVTSDDLLAWLRPFCGDASLPVRPRIDVLQILESNFSLIDHDVRLLLLYRTQAVSSLSAWPLIKDVEDEDKRYALFQEMLDGAQKWEDFQLLMLLLQAWPPMMKDEVAQSERNPWVMLTSALLTRCQASEGTLDLGQELVSMVRSLYKTKHKLPVFSWLKESVGNSKFFIWINVLMAKEVVR
;
A
#
# COMPACT_ATOMS: atom_id res chain seq x y z
N VAL A 1 0.09 14.73 44.13
CA VAL A 1 -1.35 14.62 44.49
C VAL A 1 -1.86 13.19 44.31
N ILE A 2 -1.68 12.55 43.14
CA ILE A 2 -2.09 11.16 42.86
C ILE A 2 -1.56 10.15 43.89
N LYS A 3 -0.27 10.18 44.26
CA LYS A 3 0.31 9.30 45.30
C LYS A 3 -0.42 9.37 46.66
N ARG A 4 -0.99 10.53 47.01
CA ARG A 4 -1.79 10.70 48.25
C ARG A 4 -3.21 10.17 48.06
N ALA A 5 -3.82 10.40 46.89
CA ALA A 5 -5.15 9.89 46.54
C ALA A 5 -5.17 8.35 46.47
N SER A 6 -4.17 7.71 45.84
CA SER A 6 -4.02 6.25 45.79
C SER A 6 -3.94 5.64 47.20
N ARG A 7 -3.20 6.27 48.13
CA ARG A 7 -3.09 5.82 49.53
C ARG A 7 -4.41 5.95 50.28
N ALA A 8 -5.12 7.06 50.11
CA ALA A 8 -6.42 7.28 50.74
C ALA A 8 -7.46 6.26 50.24
N LEU A 9 -7.50 5.96 48.94
CA LEU A 9 -8.40 4.97 48.37
C LEU A 9 -8.08 3.55 48.84
N ARG A 10 -6.80 3.16 48.96
CA ARG A 10 -6.44 1.86 49.58
C ARG A 10 -6.96 1.76 51.01
N GLN A 11 -6.82 2.83 51.80
CA GLN A 11 -7.29 2.84 53.18
C GLN A 11 -8.83 2.76 53.26
N LEU A 12 -9.54 3.40 52.34
CA LEU A 12 -11.00 3.34 52.24
C LEU A 12 -11.49 1.97 51.79
N ALA A 13 -10.89 1.37 50.76
CA ALA A 13 -11.19 0.03 50.29
C ALA A 13 -10.98 -1.02 51.40
N GLU A 14 -9.85 -0.93 52.13
CA GLU A 14 -9.56 -1.83 53.25
C GLU A 14 -10.55 -1.66 54.41
N LYS A 15 -10.97 -0.42 54.69
CA LYS A 15 -11.97 -0.11 55.73
C LYS A 15 -13.36 -0.63 55.35
N ASN A 16 -13.75 -0.53 54.08
CA ASN A 16 -15.02 -1.03 53.59
C ASN A 16 -15.06 -2.57 53.56
N ARG A 17 -13.95 -3.21 53.16
CA ARG A 17 -13.81 -4.68 53.23
C ARG A 17 -13.92 -5.22 54.65
N LYS A 18 -13.31 -4.54 55.63
CA LYS A 18 -13.43 -4.91 57.06
C LYS A 18 -14.86 -4.72 57.60
N LYS A 19 -15.59 -3.71 57.15
CA LYS A 19 -17.00 -3.49 57.55
C LYS A 19 -17.99 -4.46 56.90
N GLY A 20 -17.73 -4.90 55.66
CA GLY A 20 -18.57 -5.88 54.96
C GLY A 20 -18.46 -7.31 55.53
N ILE A 21 -17.38 -7.62 56.24
CA ILE A 21 -17.20 -8.92 56.93
C ILE A 21 -18.03 -8.98 58.24
N ASP A 22 -18.29 -7.84 58.88
CA ASP A 22 -19.10 -7.77 60.12
C ASP A 22 -20.61 -7.61 59.87
N ASN A 23 -21.03 -7.28 58.65
CA ASN A 23 -22.44 -7.06 58.30
C ASN A 23 -22.86 -7.95 57.12
N SER A 24 -23.19 -9.22 57.41
CA SER A 24 -23.93 -10.09 56.49
C SER A 24 -25.39 -9.60 56.41
N GLY A 25 -25.65 -8.61 55.56
CA GLY A 25 -27.00 -8.07 55.36
C GLY A 25 -27.02 -6.88 54.40
N GLU A 26 -27.27 -7.18 53.14
CA GLU A 26 -27.99 -6.34 52.16
C GLU A 26 -27.65 -4.83 52.10
N HIS A 27 -26.62 -4.47 51.34
CA HIS A 27 -26.66 -3.28 50.46
C HIS A 27 -25.49 -3.30 49.48
N GLU A 28 -25.71 -3.87 48.29
CA GLU A 28 -24.96 -3.47 47.09
C GLU A 28 -25.40 -2.04 46.73
N GLY A 29 -24.81 -1.08 47.42
CA GLY A 29 -24.90 0.33 47.06
C GLY A 29 -24.05 0.56 45.82
N THR A 30 -24.61 0.31 44.64
CA THR A 30 -24.03 0.74 43.37
C THR A 30 -24.01 2.26 43.35
N ASP A 31 -22.82 2.86 43.51
CA ASP A 31 -22.62 4.29 43.29
C ASP A 31 -23.12 4.65 41.88
N PRO A 32 -23.71 5.84 41.66
CA PRO A 32 -24.37 6.22 40.40
C PRO A 32 -23.43 6.33 39.18
N THR A 33 -22.13 6.06 39.35
CA THR A 33 -21.10 6.03 38.29
C THR A 33 -20.65 4.61 37.91
N GLY A 34 -21.13 3.56 38.60
CA GLY A 34 -20.83 2.17 38.26
C GLY A 34 -19.36 1.73 38.44
N MET A 35 -18.48 2.61 38.92
CA MET A 35 -17.05 2.35 39.04
C MET A 35 -16.69 1.90 40.45
N THR A 36 -16.09 0.72 40.57
CA THR A 36 -15.76 0.15 41.89
C THR A 36 -14.53 0.84 42.51
N SER A 37 -14.38 0.75 43.84
CA SER A 37 -13.19 1.29 44.53
C SER A 37 -11.88 0.66 44.02
N ASP A 38 -11.92 -0.60 43.60
CA ASP A 38 -10.77 -1.32 43.04
C ASP A 38 -10.43 -0.83 41.63
N GLU A 39 -11.42 -0.54 40.79
CA GLU A 39 -11.23 0.09 39.48
C GLU A 39 -10.64 1.50 39.61
N ALA A 40 -11.13 2.30 40.56
CA ALA A 40 -10.58 3.62 40.85
C ALA A 40 -9.13 3.56 41.34
N LEU A 41 -8.80 2.56 42.16
CA LEU A 41 -7.45 2.35 42.62
C LEU A 41 -6.52 1.93 41.46
N ALA A 42 -6.95 0.98 40.62
CA ALA A 42 -6.19 0.54 39.45
C ALA A 42 -5.94 1.70 38.47
N HIS A 43 -6.97 2.52 38.22
CA HIS A 43 -6.90 3.70 37.37
C HIS A 43 -5.86 4.72 37.87
N LEU A 44 -5.82 4.97 39.19
CA LEU A 44 -4.82 5.87 39.79
C LEU A 44 -3.42 5.27 39.79
N GLN A 45 -3.27 3.97 40.03
CA GLN A 45 -1.98 3.28 39.97
C GLN A 45 -1.39 3.32 38.56
N GLN A 46 -2.20 3.10 37.54
CA GLN A 46 -1.78 3.24 36.14
C GLN A 46 -1.35 4.68 35.83
N SER A 47 -2.13 5.67 36.29
CA SER A 47 -1.80 7.09 36.08
C SER A 47 -0.50 7.47 36.80
N GLU A 48 -0.28 6.96 38.02
CA GLU A 48 0.96 7.16 38.77
C GLU A 48 2.16 6.57 38.03
N ALA A 49 2.04 5.31 37.57
CA ALA A 49 3.09 4.63 36.82
C ALA A 49 3.40 5.38 35.51
N HIS A 50 2.39 5.84 34.78
CA HIS A 50 2.57 6.61 33.56
C HIS A 50 3.27 7.95 33.81
N LEU A 51 2.90 8.69 34.86
CA LEU A 51 3.56 9.96 35.17
C LEU A 51 5.05 9.79 35.47
N ASP A 52 5.44 8.66 36.06
CA ASP A 52 6.85 8.36 36.31
C ASP A 52 7.61 8.15 34.98
N THR A 53 6.96 7.69 33.89
CA THR A 53 7.59 7.53 32.56
C THR A 53 7.80 8.82 31.79
N LEU A 54 7.12 9.93 32.16
CA LEU A 54 7.30 11.22 31.47
C LEU A 54 8.71 11.82 31.63
N SER A 55 9.46 11.34 32.62
CA SER A 55 10.87 11.67 32.84
C SER A 55 11.84 10.81 32.03
N HIS A 56 11.35 9.80 31.30
CA HIS A 56 12.17 8.90 30.52
C HIS A 56 12.86 9.64 29.36
N ALA A 57 14.12 9.29 29.08
CA ALA A 57 14.97 9.98 28.10
C ALA A 57 14.31 10.05 26.70
N PHE A 58 13.68 8.97 26.25
CA PHE A 58 12.90 8.95 25.01
C PHE A 58 11.77 10.00 24.98
N VAL A 59 10.96 10.09 26.04
CA VAL A 59 9.82 11.03 26.12
C VAL A 59 10.34 12.47 26.14
N LEU A 60 11.40 12.73 26.90
CA LEU A 60 12.06 14.04 26.91
C LEU A 60 12.64 14.40 25.53
N SER A 61 13.20 13.43 24.79
CA SER A 61 13.70 13.68 23.43
C SER A 61 12.60 14.10 22.45
N LEU A 62 11.37 13.59 22.63
CA LEU A 62 10.22 14.01 21.84
C LEU A 62 9.74 15.41 22.25
N LYS A 63 9.71 15.67 23.56
CA LYS A 63 9.27 16.94 24.15
C LYS A 63 10.18 18.10 23.80
N ASP A 64 11.49 17.89 23.89
CA ASP A 64 12.52 18.92 23.74
C ASP A 64 12.98 19.07 22.27
N SER A 65 12.42 18.27 21.36
CA SER A 65 12.67 18.36 19.92
C SER A 65 12.21 19.70 19.34
N GLN A 66 12.95 20.23 18.36
CA GLN A 66 12.53 21.42 17.59
C GLN A 66 11.46 21.12 16.53
N GLN A 67 11.24 19.85 16.20
CA GLN A 67 10.20 19.44 15.26
C GLN A 67 8.83 19.41 15.95
N GLU A 68 7.90 20.24 15.49
CA GLU A 68 6.54 20.34 16.06
C GLU A 68 5.82 18.99 16.11
N GLN A 69 5.98 18.15 15.07
CA GLN A 69 5.37 16.82 15.03
C GLN A 69 5.84 15.91 16.18
N ARG A 70 7.13 15.98 16.56
CA ARG A 70 7.66 15.20 17.69
C ARG A 70 7.12 15.71 19.03
N GLN A 71 6.98 17.03 19.17
CA GLN A 71 6.35 17.62 20.36
C GLN A 71 4.89 17.17 20.48
N ARG A 72 4.16 17.07 19.36
CA ARG A 72 2.79 16.53 19.33
C ARG A 72 2.72 15.08 19.81
N TYR A 73 3.67 14.23 19.43
CA TYR A 73 3.73 12.87 19.97
C TYR A 73 3.98 12.83 21.47
N SER A 74 4.85 13.70 21.99
CA SER A 74 5.04 13.83 23.44
C SER A 74 3.75 14.23 24.15
N GLN A 75 2.96 15.16 23.58
CA GLN A 75 1.67 15.57 24.15
C GLN A 75 0.64 14.43 24.10
N LEU A 76 0.56 13.70 22.98
CA LEU A 76 -0.32 12.55 22.84
C LEU A 76 0.08 11.43 23.82
N TYR A 77 1.38 11.22 24.05
CA TYR A 77 1.87 10.28 25.03
C TYR A 77 1.47 10.69 26.45
N ASP A 78 1.68 11.95 26.84
CA ASP A 78 1.29 12.50 28.16
C ASP A 78 -0.21 12.31 28.45
N LEU A 79 -1.05 12.54 27.43
CA LEU A 79 -2.51 12.33 27.54
C LEU A 79 -2.94 10.85 27.46
N SER A 80 -2.02 9.94 27.14
CA SER A 80 -2.34 8.53 26.90
C SER A 80 -2.59 7.74 28.17
N ARG A 81 -1.97 8.12 29.30
CA ARG A 81 -1.92 7.31 30.53
C ARG A 81 -1.37 5.89 30.32
N SER A 82 -0.63 5.66 29.24
CA SER A 82 -0.24 4.34 28.76
C SER A 82 -1.42 3.38 28.55
N GLU A 83 -2.59 3.91 28.20
CA GLU A 83 -3.73 3.11 27.77
C GLU A 83 -3.42 2.45 26.42
N ARG A 84 -3.63 1.11 26.33
CA ARG A 84 -3.30 0.32 25.15
C ARG A 84 -3.81 0.95 23.84
N SER A 85 -5.07 1.35 23.79
CA SER A 85 -5.68 1.94 22.59
C SER A 85 -4.96 3.22 22.17
N LYS A 86 -4.71 4.15 23.10
CA LYS A 86 -4.02 5.42 22.82
C LYS A 86 -2.56 5.23 22.44
N ILE A 87 -1.87 4.26 23.07
CA ILE A 87 -0.51 3.90 22.69
C ILE A 87 -0.47 3.27 21.30
N CYS A 88 -1.43 2.41 20.96
CA CYS A 88 -1.57 1.85 19.62
C CYS A 88 -1.79 2.96 18.58
N GLU A 89 -2.74 3.88 18.83
CA GLU A 89 -3.00 5.03 17.96
C GLU A 89 -1.75 5.89 17.73
N LEU A 90 -1.02 6.20 18.81
CA LEU A 90 0.22 6.98 18.71
C LEU A 90 1.30 6.23 17.92
N ALA A 91 1.48 4.94 18.18
CA ALA A 91 2.47 4.10 17.51
C ALA A 91 2.17 3.94 16.01
N VAL A 92 0.89 3.73 15.67
CA VAL A 92 0.42 3.69 14.27
C VAL A 92 0.67 5.04 13.60
N LYS A 93 0.36 6.15 14.27
CA LYS A 93 0.60 7.49 13.74
C LYS A 93 2.09 7.73 13.46
N MET A 94 2.98 7.37 14.38
CA MET A 94 4.42 7.45 14.18
C MET A 94 4.86 6.61 12.97
N ALA A 95 4.34 5.39 12.83
CA ALA A 95 4.65 4.53 11.68
C ALA A 95 4.21 5.16 10.36
N THR A 96 2.97 5.65 10.28
CA THR A 96 2.43 6.23 9.05
C THR A 96 3.03 7.59 8.69
N ASP A 97 3.57 8.31 9.68
CA ASP A 97 4.33 9.54 9.48
C ASP A 97 5.80 9.25 9.07
N GLY A 98 6.21 7.97 8.98
CA GLY A 98 7.52 7.54 8.50
C GLY A 98 8.63 7.53 9.55
N HIS A 99 8.29 7.44 10.84
CA HIS A 99 9.30 7.33 11.90
C HIS A 99 10.01 5.96 11.91
N PRO A 100 11.30 5.89 12.27
CA PRO A 100 12.03 4.63 12.39
C PRO A 100 11.37 3.65 13.36
N LEU A 101 11.41 2.36 13.03
CA LEU A 101 10.80 1.29 13.84
C LEU A 101 11.40 1.20 15.24
N GLU A 102 12.66 1.60 15.43
CA GLU A 102 13.32 1.70 16.72
C GLU A 102 12.64 2.72 17.64
N GLN A 103 12.18 3.86 17.11
CA GLN A 103 11.46 4.85 17.92
C GLN A 103 10.09 4.35 18.34
N ILE A 104 9.43 3.57 17.48
CA ILE A 104 8.16 2.90 17.82
C ILE A 104 8.41 1.85 18.90
N LYS A 105 9.49 1.06 18.76
CA LYS A 105 9.89 0.08 19.77
C LYS A 105 10.20 0.73 21.12
N GLU A 106 10.91 1.85 21.12
CA GLU A 106 11.18 2.64 22.33
C GLU A 106 9.88 3.15 22.97
N LEU A 107 8.95 3.72 22.20
CA LEU A 107 7.63 4.13 22.69
C LEU A 107 6.91 2.97 23.40
N LEU A 108 6.84 1.80 22.75
CA LEU A 108 6.18 0.62 23.30
C LEU A 108 6.87 0.10 24.57
N SER A 109 8.21 0.23 24.66
CA SER A 109 8.98 -0.18 25.85
C SER A 109 8.82 0.77 27.04
N VAL A 110 8.55 2.05 26.78
CA VAL A 110 8.40 3.08 27.82
C VAL A 110 6.98 3.12 28.38
N ALA A 111 5.98 2.78 27.58
CA ALA A 111 4.60 2.68 28.05
C ALA A 111 4.43 1.54 29.09
N VAL A 112 3.63 1.82 30.12
CA VAL A 112 3.41 0.90 31.26
C VAL A 112 2.06 0.20 31.16
N GLY A 113 2.02 -1.07 31.61
CA GLY A 113 0.81 -1.88 31.66
C GLY A 113 0.78 -3.01 30.60
N PRO A 114 -0.26 -3.85 30.62
CA PRO A 114 -0.41 -4.92 29.64
C PRO A 114 -0.84 -4.33 28.29
N LEU A 115 0.14 -4.01 27.46
CA LEU A 115 -0.12 -3.45 26.13
C LEU A 115 -0.44 -4.56 25.12
N ASP A 116 0.23 -5.71 25.22
CA ASP A 116 0.20 -6.77 24.21
C ASP A 116 0.44 -6.23 22.79
N LEU A 117 1.32 -5.22 22.69
CA LEU A 117 1.72 -4.55 21.45
C LEU A 117 3.18 -4.85 21.15
N SER A 118 3.44 -5.07 19.87
CA SER A 118 4.77 -5.16 19.28
C SER A 118 4.85 -4.25 18.05
N VAL A 119 6.07 -3.97 17.57
CA VAL A 119 6.27 -3.26 16.30
C VAL A 119 5.51 -3.96 15.16
N LYS A 120 5.51 -5.29 15.14
CA LYS A 120 4.78 -6.11 14.16
C LYS A 120 3.28 -5.85 14.19
N THR A 121 2.65 -5.87 15.36
CA THR A 121 1.21 -5.62 15.48
C THR A 121 0.84 -4.18 15.14
N VAL A 122 1.71 -3.22 15.46
CA VAL A 122 1.53 -1.81 15.08
C VAL A 122 1.60 -1.62 13.57
N LEU A 123 2.60 -2.20 12.91
CA LEU A 123 2.72 -2.13 11.45
C LEU A 123 1.57 -2.85 10.75
N GLN A 124 1.13 -4.00 11.26
CA GLN A 124 -0.05 -4.69 10.75
C GLN A 124 -1.30 -3.81 10.80
N GLU A 125 -1.56 -3.16 11.94
CA GLU A 125 -2.67 -2.23 12.12
C GLU A 125 -2.56 -1.02 11.19
N ALA A 126 -1.36 -0.45 11.05
CA ALA A 126 -1.10 0.66 10.13
C ALA A 126 -1.39 0.28 8.67
N VAL A 127 -0.90 -0.89 8.23
CA VAL A 127 -1.17 -1.42 6.89
C VAL A 127 -2.67 -1.64 6.67
N GLN A 128 -3.39 -2.23 7.62
CA GLN A 128 -4.83 -2.45 7.52
C GLN A 128 -5.61 -1.13 7.33
N ARG A 129 -5.25 -0.08 8.07
CA ARG A 129 -5.91 1.24 7.95
C ARG A 129 -5.63 1.92 6.61
N VAL A 130 -4.39 1.85 6.13
CA VAL A 130 -4.00 2.40 4.82
C VAL A 130 -4.70 1.65 3.70
N VAL A 131 -4.78 0.33 3.80
CA VAL A 131 -5.49 -0.55 2.88
C VAL A 131 -7.00 -0.25 2.86
N ALA A 132 -7.63 0.02 4.00
CA ALA A 132 -9.02 0.45 4.06
C ALA A 132 -9.24 1.76 3.28
N ALA A 133 -8.34 2.74 3.42
CA ALA A 133 -8.39 3.98 2.65
C ALA A 133 -8.24 3.71 1.13
N LEU A 134 -7.33 2.82 0.73
CA LEU A 134 -7.16 2.40 -0.67
C LEU A 134 -8.38 1.66 -1.23
N GLY A 135 -9.12 0.95 -0.37
CA GLY A 135 -10.37 0.29 -0.70
C GLY A 135 -11.57 1.23 -0.87
N GLY A 136 -11.41 2.51 -0.52
CA GLY A 136 -12.46 3.53 -0.64
C GLY A 136 -13.21 3.84 0.66
N ASP A 137 -12.71 3.41 1.82
CA ASP A 137 -13.28 3.82 3.12
C ASP A 137 -13.07 5.32 3.32
N GLN A 138 -14.18 6.06 3.34
CA GLN A 138 -14.18 7.52 3.46
C GLN A 138 -13.61 8.02 4.78
N THR A 139 -13.76 7.25 5.88
CA THR A 139 -13.23 7.59 7.20
C THR A 139 -11.72 7.36 7.28
N ALA A 140 -11.23 6.32 6.62
CA ALA A 140 -9.80 6.07 6.51
C ALA A 140 -9.12 7.11 5.60
N LEU A 141 -9.76 7.50 4.49
CA LEU A 141 -9.26 8.52 3.56
C LEU A 141 -9.09 9.90 4.20
N THR A 142 -9.94 10.27 5.17
CA THR A 142 -9.74 11.53 5.92
C THR A 142 -8.46 11.52 6.75
N ASN A 143 -8.04 10.35 7.23
CA ASN A 143 -6.81 10.19 8.01
C ASN A 143 -5.59 10.00 7.10
N TYR A 144 -5.77 9.39 5.94
CA TYR A 144 -4.71 9.06 4.97
C TYR A 144 -5.08 9.60 3.58
N PRO A 145 -4.92 10.91 3.32
CA PRO A 145 -5.27 11.51 2.04
C PRO A 145 -4.36 11.08 0.88
N GLN A 146 -3.16 10.58 1.19
CA GLN A 146 -2.22 10.01 0.22
C GLN A 146 -1.81 8.59 0.62
N PRO A 147 -2.73 7.62 0.60
CA PRO A 147 -2.52 6.32 1.22
C PRO A 147 -1.43 5.48 0.52
N LEU A 148 -1.22 5.66 -0.80
CA LEU A 148 -0.13 4.99 -1.52
C LEU A 148 1.26 5.44 -1.05
N GLY A 149 1.46 6.74 -0.84
CA GLY A 149 2.74 7.27 -0.35
C GLY A 149 3.05 6.81 1.07
N VAL A 150 2.01 6.73 1.92
CA VAL A 150 2.14 6.16 3.27
C VAL A 150 2.54 4.68 3.20
N LEU A 151 1.87 3.89 2.34
CA LEU A 151 2.21 2.47 2.19
C LEU A 151 3.65 2.27 1.70
N GLU A 152 4.09 3.06 0.72
CA GLU A 152 5.47 3.01 0.22
C GLU A 152 6.49 3.28 1.34
N GLY A 153 6.22 4.29 2.18
CA GLY A 153 7.05 4.56 3.37
C GLY A 153 7.06 3.40 4.37
N LEU A 154 5.91 2.80 4.66
CA LEU A 154 5.81 1.62 5.54
C LEU A 154 6.62 0.44 4.98
N VAL A 155 6.49 0.16 3.69
CA VAL A 155 7.21 -0.91 3.00
C VAL A 155 8.72 -0.67 3.03
N ALA A 156 9.17 0.57 2.83
CA ALA A 156 10.58 0.94 2.88
C ALA A 156 11.18 0.89 4.30
N SER A 157 10.35 0.98 5.35
CA SER A 157 10.80 0.99 6.75
C SER A 157 11.06 -0.41 7.34
N VAL A 158 10.74 -1.46 6.59
CA VAL A 158 10.76 -2.85 7.07
C VAL A 158 12.18 -3.37 7.25
N ASP A 159 12.41 -4.03 8.39
CA ASP A 159 13.72 -4.46 8.88
C ASP A 159 13.74 -5.97 9.19
N SER A 160 14.61 -6.43 10.10
CA SER A 160 14.61 -7.83 10.56
C SER A 160 13.44 -8.19 11.49
N THR A 161 12.75 -7.20 12.07
CA THR A 161 11.68 -7.41 13.06
C THR A 161 10.35 -7.74 12.39
N VAL A 162 10.09 -7.13 11.24
CA VAL A 162 8.95 -7.44 10.37
C VAL A 162 9.52 -7.87 9.04
N THR A 163 9.17 -9.05 8.54
CA THR A 163 9.73 -9.53 7.27
C THR A 163 8.90 -9.09 6.07
N SER A 164 9.47 -9.21 4.87
CA SER A 164 8.69 -9.06 3.63
C SER A 164 7.52 -10.03 3.57
N ASP A 165 7.68 -11.26 4.10
CA ASP A 165 6.62 -12.27 4.14
C ASP A 165 5.45 -11.85 5.03
N ASP A 166 5.72 -11.16 6.15
CA ASP A 166 4.69 -10.62 7.02
C ASP A 166 3.86 -9.55 6.31
N LEU A 167 4.52 -8.60 5.63
CA LEU A 167 3.84 -7.58 4.82
C LEU A 167 3.00 -8.19 3.70
N LEU A 168 3.57 -9.16 2.97
CA LEU A 168 2.85 -9.87 1.91
C LEU A 168 1.62 -10.58 2.47
N ALA A 169 1.73 -11.23 3.64
CA ALA A 169 0.59 -11.87 4.29
C ALA A 169 -0.53 -10.89 4.63
N TRP A 170 -0.20 -9.65 5.02
CA TRP A 170 -1.19 -8.62 5.34
C TRP A 170 -1.82 -7.96 4.11
N LEU A 171 -1.08 -7.84 3.00
CA LEU A 171 -1.54 -7.20 1.76
C LEU A 171 -2.27 -8.17 0.82
N ARG A 172 -1.99 -9.47 0.90
CA ARG A 172 -2.62 -10.51 0.06
C ARG A 172 -4.15 -10.45 0.06
N PRO A 173 -4.87 -10.28 1.19
CA PRO A 173 -6.33 -10.17 1.17
C PRO A 173 -6.83 -9.00 0.33
N PHE A 174 -6.19 -7.83 0.43
CA PHE A 174 -6.56 -6.64 -0.34
C PHE A 174 -6.29 -6.80 -1.82
N CYS A 175 -5.10 -7.30 -2.18
CA CYS A 175 -4.77 -7.56 -3.57
C CYS A 175 -5.73 -8.60 -4.15
N GLY A 176 -5.99 -9.67 -3.38
CA GLY A 176 -6.89 -10.80 -3.63
C GLY A 176 -8.33 -10.45 -3.97
N ASP A 177 -8.85 -9.35 -3.43
CA ASP A 177 -10.28 -9.04 -3.45
C ASP A 177 -10.73 -8.41 -4.77
N ALA A 178 -11.51 -9.17 -5.55
CA ALA A 178 -12.05 -8.73 -6.83
C ALA A 178 -13.12 -7.63 -6.71
N SER A 179 -13.69 -7.42 -5.52
CA SER A 179 -14.69 -6.37 -5.27
C SER A 179 -14.07 -4.97 -5.12
N LEU A 180 -12.76 -4.88 -4.87
CA LEU A 180 -12.06 -3.62 -4.63
C LEU A 180 -11.58 -2.95 -5.94
N PRO A 181 -11.40 -1.61 -5.94
CA PRO A 181 -10.92 -0.89 -7.11
C PRO A 181 -9.60 -1.46 -7.65
N VAL A 182 -9.51 -1.60 -8.97
CA VAL A 182 -8.38 -2.28 -9.61
C VAL A 182 -7.09 -1.47 -9.50
N ARG A 183 -7.18 -0.14 -9.68
CA ARG A 183 -6.01 0.74 -9.74
C ARG A 183 -5.18 0.73 -8.44
N PRO A 184 -5.77 0.93 -7.25
CA PRO A 184 -5.05 0.79 -5.98
C PRO A 184 -4.38 -0.58 -5.80
N ARG A 185 -5.05 -1.67 -6.19
CA ARG A 185 -4.46 -3.02 -6.10
C ARG A 185 -3.20 -3.17 -6.95
N ILE A 186 -3.20 -2.61 -8.17
CA ILE A 186 -2.02 -2.60 -9.05
C ILE A 186 -0.90 -1.75 -8.44
N ASP A 187 -1.22 -0.56 -7.94
CA ASP A 187 -0.23 0.37 -7.39
C ASP A 187 0.44 -0.22 -6.13
N VAL A 188 -0.32 -0.88 -5.23
CA VAL A 188 0.23 -1.62 -4.06
C VAL A 188 1.22 -2.68 -4.50
N LEU A 189 0.86 -3.48 -5.50
CA LEU A 189 1.74 -4.55 -5.96
C LEU A 189 2.99 -4.02 -6.69
N GLN A 190 2.90 -2.86 -7.36
CA GLN A 190 4.07 -2.18 -7.93
C GLN A 190 5.03 -1.66 -6.84
N ILE A 191 4.50 -1.17 -5.72
CA ILE A 191 5.31 -0.80 -4.55
C ILE A 191 6.05 -2.05 -4.03
N LEU A 192 5.36 -3.18 -3.90
CA LEU A 192 5.99 -4.43 -3.46
C LEU A 192 7.05 -4.94 -4.44
N GLU A 193 6.77 -4.92 -5.75
CA GLU A 193 7.72 -5.29 -6.82
C GLU A 193 8.96 -4.37 -6.85
N SER A 194 8.82 -3.14 -6.38
CA SER A 194 9.91 -2.17 -6.34
C SER A 194 10.79 -2.32 -5.11
N ASN A 195 10.24 -2.80 -3.99
CA ASN A 195 10.93 -2.90 -2.71
C ASN A 195 11.37 -4.32 -2.36
N PHE A 196 10.76 -5.36 -2.95
CA PHE A 196 11.04 -6.77 -2.64
C PHE A 196 11.29 -7.61 -3.89
N SER A 197 12.07 -8.70 -3.72
CA SER A 197 12.15 -9.79 -4.70
C SER A 197 10.92 -10.67 -4.58
N LEU A 198 9.90 -10.40 -5.39
CA LEU A 198 8.64 -11.15 -5.39
C LEU A 198 8.83 -12.60 -5.84
N ILE A 199 8.09 -13.52 -5.22
CA ILE A 199 8.00 -14.92 -5.66
C ILE A 199 7.06 -15.05 -6.87
N ASP A 200 7.22 -16.10 -7.67
CA ASP A 200 6.49 -16.30 -8.94
C ASP A 200 4.96 -16.19 -8.82
N HIS A 201 4.40 -16.57 -7.66
CA HIS A 201 2.97 -16.42 -7.41
C HIS A 201 2.52 -14.96 -7.42
N ASP A 202 3.28 -14.07 -6.77
CA ASP A 202 2.92 -12.65 -6.66
C ASP A 202 3.14 -11.92 -8.00
N VAL A 203 4.13 -12.37 -8.80
CA VAL A 203 4.34 -11.91 -10.18
C VAL A 203 3.17 -12.33 -11.09
N ARG A 204 2.69 -13.59 -10.98
CA ARG A 204 1.51 -14.08 -11.71
C ARG A 204 0.23 -13.35 -11.31
N LEU A 205 0.07 -13.06 -10.02
CA LEU A 205 -1.08 -12.34 -9.49
C LEU A 205 -1.12 -10.88 -9.99
N LEU A 206 0.04 -10.23 -10.02
CA LEU A 206 0.25 -8.92 -10.63
C LEU A 206 -0.19 -8.89 -12.09
N LEU A 207 0.24 -9.90 -12.85
CA LEU A 207 -0.09 -10.06 -14.24
C LEU A 207 -1.60 -10.24 -14.45
N LEU A 208 -2.23 -11.05 -13.60
CA LEU A 208 -3.68 -11.26 -13.61
C LEU A 208 -4.45 -9.94 -13.35
N TYR A 209 -4.10 -9.16 -12.33
CA TYR A 209 -4.81 -7.90 -12.04
C TYR A 209 -4.62 -6.84 -13.12
N ARG A 210 -3.40 -6.72 -13.65
CA ARG A 210 -3.10 -5.83 -14.78
C ARG A 210 -3.95 -6.18 -16.01
N THR A 211 -4.13 -7.48 -16.26
CA THR A 211 -4.96 -8.00 -17.35
C THR A 211 -6.46 -7.76 -17.11
N GLN A 212 -6.94 -8.02 -15.89
CA GLN A 212 -8.34 -7.81 -15.52
C GLN A 212 -8.76 -6.34 -15.54
N ALA A 213 -7.86 -5.42 -15.15
CA ALA A 213 -8.08 -3.98 -15.24
C ALA A 213 -8.46 -3.55 -16.67
N VAL A 214 -7.72 -4.08 -17.63
CA VAL A 214 -7.92 -3.80 -19.06
C VAL A 214 -9.20 -4.50 -19.55
N SER A 215 -9.43 -5.77 -19.21
CA SER A 215 -10.66 -6.48 -19.57
C SER A 215 -11.93 -5.78 -19.08
N SER A 216 -11.92 -5.20 -17.87
CA SER A 216 -13.08 -4.51 -17.29
C SER A 216 -13.52 -3.23 -18.04
N LEU A 217 -12.69 -2.72 -18.94
CA LEU A 217 -13.00 -1.55 -19.79
C LEU A 217 -13.73 -1.92 -21.09
N SER A 218 -14.02 -3.21 -21.33
CA SER A 218 -14.66 -3.69 -22.56
C SER A 218 -15.59 -4.88 -22.32
N ALA A 219 -16.41 -5.22 -23.31
CA ALA A 219 -17.28 -6.41 -23.29
C ALA A 219 -16.53 -7.72 -23.64
N TRP A 220 -15.22 -7.79 -23.41
CA TRP A 220 -14.39 -8.95 -23.74
C TRP A 220 -14.36 -9.99 -22.62
N PRO A 221 -14.25 -11.31 -22.94
CA PRO A 221 -14.41 -12.39 -21.97
C PRO A 221 -13.45 -12.25 -20.79
N LEU A 222 -13.90 -12.69 -19.61
CA LEU A 222 -13.12 -12.69 -18.37
C LEU A 222 -11.81 -13.44 -18.59
N ILE A 223 -10.72 -12.69 -18.68
CA ILE A 223 -9.40 -13.23 -19.01
C ILE A 223 -8.87 -14.02 -17.80
N LYS A 224 -8.77 -15.34 -17.94
CA LYS A 224 -8.35 -16.26 -16.87
C LYS A 224 -6.95 -16.84 -17.01
N ASP A 225 -6.35 -16.80 -18.20
CA ASP A 225 -5.14 -17.57 -18.47
C ASP A 225 -4.03 -16.74 -19.13
N VAL A 226 -3.26 -16.03 -18.30
CA VAL A 226 -2.14 -15.16 -18.71
C VAL A 226 -0.84 -15.50 -17.98
N GLU A 227 -0.78 -16.67 -17.34
CA GLU A 227 0.36 -17.04 -16.48
C GLU A 227 1.68 -17.21 -17.23
N ASP A 228 1.61 -17.59 -18.51
CA ASP A 228 2.76 -17.81 -19.38
C ASP A 228 2.77 -16.83 -20.57
N GLU A 229 3.96 -16.57 -21.10
CA GLU A 229 4.15 -15.71 -22.28
C GLU A 229 3.37 -16.21 -23.51
N ASP A 230 3.33 -17.52 -23.77
CA ASP A 230 2.63 -18.05 -24.95
C ASP A 230 1.12 -17.83 -24.84
N LYS A 231 0.58 -17.94 -23.63
CA LYS A 231 -0.84 -17.72 -23.36
C LYS A 231 -1.22 -16.25 -23.49
N ARG A 232 -0.37 -15.35 -22.98
CA ARG A 232 -0.55 -13.90 -23.17
C ARG A 232 -0.47 -13.51 -24.63
N TYR A 233 0.45 -14.11 -25.36
CA TYR A 233 0.60 -13.87 -26.79
C TYR A 233 -0.63 -14.35 -27.58
N ALA A 234 -1.12 -15.56 -27.30
CA ALA A 234 -2.34 -16.10 -27.93
C ALA A 234 -3.57 -15.22 -27.66
N LEU A 235 -3.73 -14.77 -26.41
CA LEU A 235 -4.80 -13.85 -26.02
C LEU A 235 -4.69 -12.49 -26.74
N PHE A 236 -3.48 -11.93 -26.81
CA PHE A 236 -3.25 -10.68 -27.55
C PHE A 236 -3.64 -10.83 -29.02
N GLN A 237 -3.28 -11.95 -29.65
CA GLN A 237 -3.67 -12.23 -31.03
C GLN A 237 -5.19 -12.32 -31.19
N GLU A 238 -5.89 -13.05 -30.31
CA GLU A 238 -7.35 -13.14 -30.34
C GLU A 238 -8.03 -11.76 -30.23
N MET A 239 -7.56 -10.93 -29.30
CA MET A 239 -8.07 -9.58 -29.09
C MET A 239 -7.74 -8.67 -30.29
N LEU A 240 -6.54 -8.80 -30.86
CA LEU A 240 -6.12 -8.04 -32.03
C LEU A 240 -6.94 -8.41 -33.27
N ASP A 241 -7.22 -9.70 -33.49
CA ASP A 241 -8.05 -10.18 -34.60
C ASP A 241 -9.48 -9.66 -34.45
N GLY A 242 -10.00 -9.57 -33.22
CA GLY A 242 -11.32 -9.01 -32.90
C GLY A 242 -11.44 -7.48 -32.97
N ALA A 243 -10.34 -6.72 -32.85
CA ALA A 243 -10.35 -5.26 -32.71
C ALA A 243 -10.77 -4.52 -34.00
N GLN A 244 -11.85 -3.75 -33.96
CA GLN A 244 -12.37 -3.04 -35.15
C GLN A 244 -12.28 -1.52 -35.04
N LYS A 245 -12.29 -0.97 -33.83
CA LYS A 245 -12.35 0.47 -33.58
C LYS A 245 -11.15 0.94 -32.77
N TRP A 246 -10.88 2.24 -32.81
CA TRP A 246 -9.76 2.87 -32.11
C TRP A 246 -9.71 2.50 -30.62
N GLU A 247 -10.86 2.44 -29.96
CA GLU A 247 -10.98 2.11 -28.54
C GLU A 247 -10.46 0.69 -28.23
N ASP A 248 -10.69 -0.27 -29.14
CA ASP A 248 -10.19 -1.64 -29.01
C ASP A 248 -8.65 -1.67 -29.08
N PHE A 249 -8.06 -0.84 -29.95
CA PHE A 249 -6.61 -0.71 -30.06
C PHE A 249 -6.00 0.01 -28.86
N GLN A 250 -6.63 1.07 -28.35
CA GLN A 250 -6.20 1.72 -27.10
C GLN A 250 -6.15 0.71 -25.95
N LEU A 251 -7.12 -0.21 -25.91
CA LEU A 251 -7.18 -1.24 -24.90
C LEU A 251 -6.04 -2.25 -25.01
N LEU A 252 -5.75 -2.71 -26.23
CA LEU A 252 -4.60 -3.58 -26.52
C LEU A 252 -3.27 -2.90 -26.18
N MET A 253 -3.17 -1.58 -26.41
CA MET A 253 -1.99 -0.81 -26.02
C MET A 253 -1.83 -0.82 -24.50
N LEU A 254 -2.87 -0.50 -23.74
CA LEU A 254 -2.85 -0.56 -22.27
C LEU A 254 -2.47 -1.96 -21.77
N LEU A 255 -2.95 -3.02 -22.43
CA LEU A 255 -2.60 -4.41 -22.11
C LEU A 255 -1.11 -4.68 -22.23
N LEU A 256 -0.52 -4.31 -23.37
CA LEU A 256 0.92 -4.48 -23.61
C LEU A 256 1.77 -3.62 -22.66
N GLN A 257 1.28 -2.45 -22.24
CA GLN A 257 1.94 -1.65 -21.20
C GLN A 257 1.90 -2.30 -19.82
N ALA A 258 0.86 -3.09 -19.55
CA ALA A 258 0.63 -3.71 -18.26
C ALA A 258 1.31 -5.09 -18.14
N TRP A 259 1.76 -5.68 -19.25
CA TRP A 259 2.42 -6.98 -19.25
C TRP A 259 3.96 -6.89 -19.24
N PRO A 260 4.66 -7.89 -18.67
CA PRO A 260 6.08 -8.08 -18.92
C PRO A 260 6.36 -8.12 -20.42
N PRO A 261 7.46 -7.53 -20.90
CA PRO A 261 7.81 -7.56 -22.32
C PRO A 261 7.81 -9.01 -22.85
N MET A 262 7.04 -9.28 -23.90
CA MET A 262 7.05 -10.57 -24.58
C MET A 262 8.23 -10.61 -25.54
N MET A 263 9.38 -11.05 -25.03
CA MET A 263 10.68 -10.87 -25.67
C MET A 263 11.44 -12.18 -25.82
N LYS A 264 10.75 -13.33 -25.98
CA LYS A 264 11.41 -14.51 -26.56
C LYS A 264 12.19 -14.05 -27.79
N ASP A 265 13.50 -14.30 -27.85
CA ASP A 265 14.43 -13.65 -28.79
C ASP A 265 13.96 -13.78 -30.26
N GLU A 266 13.28 -14.89 -30.59
CA GLU A 266 12.68 -15.19 -31.89
C GLU A 266 11.49 -14.27 -32.26
N VAL A 267 10.73 -13.81 -31.25
CA VAL A 267 9.55 -12.95 -31.40
C VAL A 267 9.94 -11.47 -31.30
N ALA A 268 10.90 -11.14 -30.43
CA ALA A 268 11.36 -9.77 -30.20
C ALA A 268 11.90 -9.11 -31.49
N GLN A 269 12.54 -9.89 -32.35
CA GLN A 269 13.19 -9.41 -33.58
C GLN A 269 12.41 -9.67 -34.88
N SER A 270 11.19 -10.18 -34.79
CA SER A 270 10.39 -10.53 -35.98
C SER A 270 9.12 -9.68 -36.10
N GLU A 271 8.45 -9.79 -37.25
CA GLU A 271 7.12 -9.19 -37.49
C GLU A 271 6.04 -9.68 -36.50
N ARG A 272 6.35 -10.74 -35.73
CA ARG A 272 5.51 -11.29 -34.67
C ARG A 272 5.59 -10.51 -33.36
N ASN A 273 6.40 -9.46 -33.27
CA ASN A 273 6.42 -8.61 -32.09
C ASN A 273 5.01 -7.99 -31.85
N PRO A 274 4.43 -8.07 -30.64
CA PRO A 274 3.07 -7.57 -30.37
C PRO A 274 2.88 -6.09 -30.70
N TRP A 275 3.88 -5.24 -30.46
CA TRP A 275 3.81 -3.82 -30.82
C TRP A 275 3.80 -3.60 -32.34
N VAL A 276 4.55 -4.42 -33.09
CA VAL A 276 4.58 -4.39 -34.56
C VAL A 276 3.26 -4.87 -35.14
N MET A 277 2.71 -5.98 -34.61
CA MET A 277 1.41 -6.49 -35.02
C MET A 277 0.29 -5.47 -34.74
N LEU A 278 0.30 -4.85 -33.56
CA LEU A 278 -0.68 -3.85 -33.16
C LEU A 278 -0.65 -2.62 -34.07
N THR A 279 0.53 -2.07 -34.32
CA THR A 279 0.69 -0.90 -35.20
C THR A 279 0.33 -1.21 -36.64
N SER A 280 0.66 -2.40 -37.15
CA SER A 280 0.25 -2.86 -38.49
C SER A 280 -1.28 -2.99 -38.62
N ALA A 281 -1.93 -3.62 -37.65
CA ALA A 281 -3.38 -3.77 -37.62
C ALA A 281 -4.10 -2.43 -37.49
N LEU A 282 -3.60 -1.53 -36.64
CA LEU A 282 -4.11 -0.17 -36.48
C LEU A 282 -4.06 0.59 -37.81
N LEU A 283 -2.90 0.57 -38.47
CA LEU A 283 -2.73 1.23 -39.76
C LEU A 283 -3.65 0.65 -40.83
N THR A 284 -3.82 -0.66 -40.89
CA THR A 284 -4.63 -1.30 -41.95
C THR A 284 -6.13 -1.18 -41.71
N ARG A 285 -6.58 -1.19 -40.45
CA ARG A 285 -8.01 -1.30 -40.09
C ARG A 285 -8.64 0.02 -39.66
N CYS A 286 -7.88 0.96 -39.10
CA CYS A 286 -8.40 2.27 -38.68
C CYS A 286 -8.26 3.37 -39.75
N GLN A 287 -7.75 3.06 -40.95
CA GLN A 287 -7.62 3.99 -42.08
C GLN A 287 -8.97 4.58 -42.57
N ALA A 288 -10.11 4.00 -42.18
CA ALA A 288 -11.44 4.36 -42.67
C ALA A 288 -12.31 5.16 -41.68
N SER A 289 -11.82 5.47 -40.47
CA SER A 289 -12.57 6.28 -39.49
C SER A 289 -12.30 7.77 -39.73
N GLU A 290 -13.25 8.43 -40.38
CA GLU A 290 -13.23 9.82 -40.82
C GLU A 290 -12.73 10.84 -39.76
N GLY A 291 -11.69 11.61 -40.12
CA GLY A 291 -11.68 13.06 -39.95
C GLY A 291 -11.08 13.72 -38.69
N THR A 292 -10.89 13.03 -37.55
CA THR A 292 -10.56 13.74 -36.28
C THR A 292 -9.39 13.19 -35.46
N LEU A 293 -8.89 11.99 -35.71
CA LEU A 293 -7.81 11.40 -34.92
C LEU A 293 -6.45 11.53 -35.63
N ASP A 294 -5.54 12.32 -35.05
CA ASP A 294 -4.12 12.28 -35.40
C ASP A 294 -3.50 11.02 -34.77
N LEU A 295 -3.71 9.90 -35.45
CA LEU A 295 -3.22 8.57 -35.10
C LEU A 295 -1.71 8.57 -34.82
N GLY A 296 -0.97 9.45 -35.51
CA GLY A 296 0.47 9.61 -35.33
C GLY A 296 0.80 10.17 -33.95
N GLN A 297 0.16 11.26 -33.51
CA GLN A 297 0.42 11.86 -32.19
C GLN A 297 -0.01 10.96 -31.03
N GLU A 298 -1.14 10.26 -31.17
CA GLU A 298 -1.61 9.33 -30.14
C GLU A 298 -0.64 8.16 -29.94
N LEU A 299 -0.13 7.58 -31.03
CA LEU A 299 0.91 6.54 -30.96
C LEU A 299 2.18 7.04 -30.25
N VAL A 300 2.63 8.26 -30.57
CA VAL A 300 3.80 8.86 -29.93
C VAL A 300 3.56 9.10 -28.43
N SER A 301 2.39 9.62 -28.05
CA SER A 301 2.00 9.84 -26.65
C SER A 301 2.05 8.53 -25.84
N MET A 302 1.54 7.45 -26.42
CA MET A 302 1.50 6.13 -25.77
C MET A 302 2.87 5.46 -25.72
N VAL A 303 3.71 5.58 -26.76
CA VAL A 303 5.10 5.11 -26.68
C VAL A 303 5.87 5.88 -25.59
N ARG A 304 5.60 7.18 -25.43
CA ARG A 304 6.19 7.98 -24.36
C ARG A 304 5.79 7.52 -22.95
N SER A 305 4.57 6.99 -22.75
CA SER A 305 4.15 6.51 -21.43
C SER A 305 4.87 5.24 -20.98
N LEU A 306 5.40 4.43 -21.91
CA LEU A 306 6.18 3.22 -21.63
C LEU A 306 7.52 3.50 -20.92
N TYR A 307 8.15 4.66 -21.13
CA TYR A 307 9.47 4.94 -20.56
C TYR A 307 9.48 5.12 -19.03
N LYS A 308 8.30 5.28 -18.41
CA LYS A 308 8.15 5.49 -16.96
C LYS A 308 7.97 4.21 -16.15
N THR A 309 7.89 3.04 -16.77
CA THR A 309 7.63 1.76 -16.08
C THR A 309 8.88 0.88 -16.00
N LYS A 310 8.89 -0.15 -15.12
CA LYS A 310 9.96 -1.17 -15.09
C LYS A 310 9.98 -2.06 -16.35
N HIS A 311 8.86 -2.13 -17.06
CA HIS A 311 8.68 -2.91 -18.30
C HIS A 311 9.17 -2.16 -19.54
N LYS A 312 10.24 -1.37 -19.40
CA LYS A 312 10.80 -0.58 -20.51
C LYS A 312 11.08 -1.50 -21.69
N LEU A 313 10.63 -1.11 -22.88
CA LEU A 313 11.18 -1.67 -24.10
C LEU A 313 12.69 -1.38 -24.09
N PRO A 314 13.57 -2.38 -24.19
CA PRO A 314 15.00 -2.10 -24.23
C PRO A 314 15.27 -1.25 -25.47
N VAL A 315 16.09 -0.21 -25.33
CA VAL A 315 16.59 0.58 -26.46
C VAL A 315 17.56 -0.33 -27.23
N PHE A 316 17.02 -1.18 -28.10
CA PHE A 316 17.84 -2.10 -28.88
C PHE A 316 18.50 -1.35 -30.03
N SER A 317 19.75 -1.72 -30.29
CA SER A 317 20.63 -1.23 -31.34
C SER A 317 20.21 -1.70 -32.74
N TRP A 318 19.03 -1.30 -33.20
CA TRP A 318 18.47 -1.61 -34.54
C TRP A 318 19.16 -0.89 -35.70
N LEU A 319 20.21 -0.12 -35.43
CA LEU A 319 20.82 0.78 -36.41
C LEU A 319 21.70 0.10 -37.47
N LYS A 320 21.90 -1.23 -37.43
CA LYS A 320 22.93 -1.86 -38.28
C LYS A 320 22.49 -2.83 -39.38
N GLU A 321 21.27 -3.36 -39.40
CA GLU A 321 21.01 -4.48 -40.35
C GLU A 321 19.68 -4.55 -41.10
N SER A 322 18.77 -3.58 -41.01
CA SER A 322 17.53 -3.57 -41.81
C SER A 322 17.53 -2.49 -42.90
N VAL A 323 18.50 -2.55 -43.81
CA VAL A 323 18.35 -1.95 -45.15
C VAL A 323 17.43 -2.86 -45.96
N GLY A 324 16.12 -2.73 -45.72
CA GLY A 324 15.12 -3.62 -46.31
C GLY A 324 13.69 -3.09 -46.18
N ASN A 325 13.36 -2.05 -46.94
CA ASN A 325 12.02 -1.75 -47.47
C ASN A 325 10.79 -1.67 -46.53
N SER A 326 10.87 -0.92 -45.43
CA SER A 326 9.66 -0.25 -44.95
C SER A 326 9.98 1.11 -44.33
N LYS A 327 9.58 2.18 -45.03
CA LYS A 327 9.75 3.57 -44.58
C LYS A 327 9.06 3.83 -43.23
N PHE A 328 8.12 2.99 -42.82
CA PHE A 328 7.42 3.04 -41.53
C PHE A 328 8.29 2.56 -40.35
N PHE A 329 9.08 1.50 -40.54
CA PHE A 329 10.03 1.01 -39.53
C PHE A 329 11.16 2.01 -39.27
N ILE A 330 11.56 2.76 -40.29
CA ILE A 330 12.55 3.83 -40.15
C ILE A 330 11.97 4.99 -39.32
N TRP A 331 10.68 5.32 -39.46
CA TRP A 331 10.06 6.45 -38.78
C TRP A 331 9.89 6.21 -37.27
N ILE A 332 9.39 5.04 -36.86
CA ILE A 332 9.29 4.66 -35.43
C ILE A 332 10.68 4.60 -34.78
N ASN A 333 11.67 4.02 -35.47
CA ASN A 333 13.05 3.94 -34.95
C ASN A 333 13.74 5.31 -34.86
N VAL A 334 13.51 6.23 -35.81
CA VAL A 334 14.04 7.60 -35.75
C VAL A 334 13.40 8.40 -34.61
N LEU A 335 12.13 8.15 -34.30
CA LEU A 335 11.46 8.74 -33.15
C LEU A 335 12.01 8.20 -31.82
N MET A 336 12.23 6.89 -31.73
CA MET A 336 12.85 6.21 -30.58
C MET A 336 14.32 6.63 -30.36
N ALA A 337 15.06 6.98 -31.41
CA ALA A 337 16.48 7.34 -31.33
C ALA A 337 16.74 8.85 -31.07
N LYS A 338 15.86 9.75 -31.51
CA LYS A 338 16.09 11.21 -31.37
C LYS A 338 15.95 11.75 -29.94
N GLU A 339 15.27 11.03 -29.05
CA GLU A 339 15.06 11.44 -27.65
C GLU A 339 16.05 10.79 -26.66
N VAL A 340 16.96 9.92 -27.12
CA VAL A 340 18.10 9.41 -26.31
C VAL A 340 19.30 10.38 -26.32
N VAL A 341 19.28 11.41 -27.19
CA VAL A 341 20.36 12.41 -27.36
C VAL A 341 19.97 13.79 -26.78
N ARG A 342 18.97 13.85 -25.90
CA ARG A 342 18.65 15.03 -25.07
C ARG A 342 18.43 14.64 -23.63
#